data_AF-A0A961F7G4-F1
#
_entry.id   AF-A0A961F7G4-F1
#
_cell.length_a   1.000
_cell.length_b   1.000
_cell.length_c   1.000
_cell.angle_alpha   90.00
_cell.angle_beta   90.00
_cell.angle_gamma   90.00
#
_symmetry.space_group_name_H-M   'P 1'
#
loop_
_entity.id
_entity.type
_entity.pdbx_description
1 polymer ?
#
loop_
_entity_poly.entity_id
_entity_poly.type
_entity_poly.pdbx_seq_one_letter_code
_entity_poly.pdbx_strand_id
1 'polypeptide(L)'
;MIEPADCKIVRGRSRTDFRPCGSSPAPPSCAQPPPGSLCHVTDAYSAFDALLAARHSCRAFRPDPVPRAVIERILQAAQKVPSWCNAQPWQLVLTSGAETERLRAALLAEADAREPQPDIAFPARYSGVYQERRRGCGWQLYEALGVAKGDRAGSAAQMRRNFALFGAPHCAIVSTPADLGTYGAIDCGAYVTAFALAAEALGVASIAQAAVAGFAPLLRLHFAIPEDRQIVCAISFGYADPDHPANAFRTPRADPAEVVEWRA
;
A
#
# COMPACT_ATOMS: atom_id res chain seq x y z
N MET A 1 -21.14 -18.43 -47.72
CA MET A 1 -21.77 -18.41 -49.04
C MET A 1 -23.14 -17.76 -48.91
N ILE A 2 -23.21 -16.44 -49.10
CA ILE A 2 -24.43 -15.73 -49.50
C ILE A 2 -23.92 -14.64 -50.46
N GLU A 3 -24.18 -14.83 -51.75
CA GLU A 3 -23.94 -13.86 -52.82
C GLU A 3 -25.16 -12.91 -52.99
N PRO A 4 -24.98 -11.76 -53.66
CA PRO A 4 -25.77 -10.55 -53.47
C PRO A 4 -26.87 -10.36 -54.53
N ALA A 5 -27.81 -9.47 -54.25
CA ALA A 5 -28.81 -8.99 -55.20
C ALA A 5 -28.52 -7.55 -55.65
N ASP A 6 -28.58 -7.37 -56.97
CA ASP A 6 -28.34 -6.17 -57.77
C ASP A 6 -29.22 -4.95 -57.43
N CYS A 7 -28.69 -3.73 -57.63
CA CYS A 7 -29.47 -2.66 -58.26
C CYS A 7 -28.63 -1.55 -58.91
N LYS A 8 -28.54 -1.64 -60.25
CA LYS A 8 -28.65 -0.59 -61.27
C LYS A 8 -27.71 0.64 -61.26
N ILE A 9 -26.85 0.58 -62.28
CA ILE A 9 -26.12 1.66 -62.95
C ILE A 9 -27.09 2.68 -63.59
N VAL A 10 -26.86 3.98 -63.33
CA VAL A 10 -27.27 5.08 -64.23
C VAL A 10 -26.01 5.85 -64.65
N ARG A 11 -25.75 5.87 -65.95
CA ARG A 11 -24.67 6.64 -66.59
C ARG A 11 -25.06 8.11 -66.69
N GLY A 12 -24.12 9.02 -66.42
CA GLY A 12 -24.15 10.35 -67.02
C GLY A 12 -23.39 11.45 -66.28
N ARG A 13 -22.15 11.71 -66.72
CA ARG A 13 -21.65 13.00 -67.24
C ARG A 13 -20.19 13.31 -66.84
N SER A 14 -19.45 13.60 -67.91
CA SER A 14 -18.17 14.31 -68.09
C SER A 14 -17.22 14.50 -66.91
N ARG A 15 -16.03 13.89 -67.09
CA ARG A 15 -14.74 14.40 -66.62
C ARG A 15 -14.55 15.87 -67.05
N THR A 16 -14.26 16.75 -66.12
CA THR A 16 -13.10 17.69 -66.13
C THR A 16 -13.11 18.55 -64.86
N ASP A 17 -11.91 18.77 -64.33
CA ASP A 17 -11.53 19.77 -63.31
C ASP A 17 -11.95 19.56 -61.85
N PHE A 18 -11.24 18.64 -61.18
CA PHE A 18 -10.97 18.76 -59.74
C PHE A 18 -9.48 19.04 -59.52
N ARG A 19 -9.17 20.28 -59.11
CA ARG A 19 -7.87 20.65 -58.54
C ARG A 19 -7.71 19.96 -57.18
N PRO A 20 -6.57 19.30 -56.87
CA PRO A 20 -6.34 18.83 -55.52
C PRO A 20 -6.05 20.02 -54.60
N CYS A 21 -6.92 20.22 -53.62
CA CYS A 21 -6.70 21.13 -52.50
C CYS A 21 -5.44 20.69 -51.74
N GLY A 22 -4.59 21.66 -51.40
CA GLY A 22 -3.25 21.47 -50.90
C GLY A 22 -3.14 20.53 -49.70
N SER A 23 -2.06 19.75 -49.70
CA SER A 23 -1.55 19.02 -48.56
C SER A 23 -1.22 19.99 -47.44
N SER A 24 -2.04 20.00 -46.38
CA SER A 24 -1.69 20.67 -45.13
C SER A 24 -0.51 19.92 -44.50
N PRO A 25 0.57 20.60 -44.07
CA PRO A 25 1.69 19.92 -43.42
C PRO A 25 1.21 19.32 -42.10
N ALA A 26 1.62 18.08 -41.83
CA ALA A 26 1.44 17.47 -40.53
C ALA A 26 2.00 18.39 -39.43
N PRO A 27 1.37 18.48 -38.24
CA PRO A 27 1.94 19.26 -37.15
C PRO A 27 3.35 18.75 -36.86
N PRO A 28 4.30 19.62 -36.49
CA PRO A 28 5.64 19.19 -36.17
C PRO A 28 5.52 18.16 -35.04
N SER A 29 5.94 16.93 -35.33
CA SER A 29 6.20 15.91 -34.32
C SER A 29 7.04 16.58 -33.24
N CYS A 30 6.46 16.81 -32.07
CA CYS A 30 7.22 17.25 -30.91
C CYS A 30 8.30 16.20 -30.69
N ALA A 31 9.52 16.52 -31.12
CA ALA A 31 10.68 15.69 -30.87
C ALA A 31 10.74 15.47 -29.36
N GLN A 32 10.69 14.22 -28.92
CA GLN A 32 10.81 13.94 -27.50
C GLN A 32 12.14 14.51 -27.02
N PRO A 33 12.15 15.28 -25.91
CA PRO A 33 13.39 15.84 -25.39
C PRO A 33 14.36 14.71 -25.03
N PRO A 34 15.67 14.96 -25.08
CA PRO A 34 16.67 13.94 -24.82
C PRO A 34 16.50 13.32 -23.43
N PRO A 35 16.85 12.02 -23.25
CA PRO A 35 16.81 11.38 -21.93
C PRO A 35 17.66 12.17 -20.93
N GLY A 36 17.09 12.50 -19.77
CA GLY A 36 17.79 13.20 -18.69
C GLY A 36 17.61 14.71 -18.63
N SER A 37 16.79 15.31 -19.50
CA SER A 37 16.38 16.71 -19.30
C SER A 37 15.38 16.79 -18.14
N LEU A 38 15.70 17.59 -17.10
CA LEU A 38 14.84 17.86 -15.93
C LEU A 38 13.46 18.42 -16.31
N CYS A 39 13.25 18.81 -17.58
CA CYS A 39 11.97 19.31 -18.09
C CYS A 39 10.97 18.22 -18.51
N HIS A 40 11.30 16.92 -18.44
CA HIS A 40 10.38 15.85 -18.85
C HIS A 40 9.90 15.01 -17.66
N VAL A 41 9.09 15.63 -16.80
CA VAL A 41 8.28 14.91 -15.82
C VAL A 41 7.09 14.29 -16.55
N THR A 42 6.99 12.96 -16.52
CA THR A 42 5.87 12.26 -17.18
C THR A 42 4.64 12.27 -16.28
N ASP A 43 3.45 12.21 -16.88
CA ASP A 43 2.19 12.05 -16.13
C ASP A 43 2.22 10.80 -15.25
N ALA A 44 2.85 9.72 -15.72
CA ALA A 44 3.03 8.50 -14.96
C ALA A 44 3.86 8.71 -13.69
N TYR A 45 4.96 9.47 -13.79
CA TYR A 45 5.77 9.82 -12.62
C TYR A 45 4.98 10.73 -11.67
N SER A 46 4.31 11.76 -12.18
CA SER A 46 3.50 12.68 -11.35
C SER A 46 2.41 11.93 -10.59
N ALA A 47 1.71 10.99 -11.24
CA ALA A 47 0.70 10.16 -10.59
C ALA A 47 1.32 9.24 -9.51
N PHE A 48 2.47 8.63 -9.81
CA PHE A 48 3.17 7.78 -8.86
C PHE A 48 3.68 8.55 -7.64
N ASP A 49 4.30 9.72 -7.85
CA ASP A 49 4.78 10.60 -6.80
C ASP A 49 3.63 11.11 -5.92
N ALA A 50 2.50 11.50 -6.54
CA ALA A 50 1.30 11.89 -5.81
C ALA A 50 0.77 10.76 -4.91
N LEU A 51 0.80 9.50 -5.36
CA LEU A 51 0.41 8.34 -4.54
C LEU A 51 1.37 8.11 -3.36
N LEU A 52 2.69 8.23 -3.60
CA LEU A 52 3.70 8.12 -2.55
C LEU A 52 3.53 9.22 -1.47
N ALA A 53 3.18 10.43 -1.90
CA ALA A 53 2.94 11.57 -1.02
C ALA A 53 1.60 11.47 -0.25
N ALA A 54 0.53 11.01 -0.90
CA ALA A 54 -0.80 10.90 -0.31
C ALA A 54 -0.89 9.76 0.71
N ARG A 55 -0.29 8.60 0.38
CA ARG A 55 -0.33 7.42 1.23
C ARG A 55 0.29 7.73 2.59
N HIS A 56 -0.49 7.52 3.64
CA HIS A 56 -0.08 7.67 5.04
C HIS A 56 -0.61 6.51 5.89
N SER A 57 -0.09 6.35 7.10
CA SER A 57 -0.54 5.28 8.01
C SER A 57 -1.85 5.71 8.67
N CYS A 58 -2.97 5.18 8.18
CA CYS A 58 -4.30 5.47 8.72
C CYS A 58 -4.52 4.75 10.06
N ARG A 59 -4.98 5.49 11.08
CA ARG A 59 -5.13 5.02 12.47
C ARG A 59 -6.55 5.22 13.01
N ALA A 60 -7.49 5.52 12.14
CA ALA A 60 -8.92 5.50 12.42
C ALA A 60 -9.68 5.27 11.12
N PHE A 61 -10.56 4.28 11.14
CA PHE A 61 -11.30 3.83 9.96
C PHE A 61 -12.79 3.94 10.22
N ARG A 62 -13.53 4.20 9.15
CA ARG A 62 -14.98 4.03 9.10
C ARG A 62 -15.35 2.54 9.13
N PRO A 63 -16.55 2.19 9.62
CA PRO A 63 -17.01 0.80 9.68
C PRO A 63 -17.41 0.23 8.31
N ASP A 64 -17.58 1.09 7.29
CA ASP A 64 -18.00 0.70 5.95
C ASP A 64 -17.01 -0.33 5.34
N PRO A 65 -17.47 -1.53 4.95
CA PRO A 65 -16.60 -2.53 4.35
C PRO A 65 -16.19 -2.11 2.93
N VAL A 66 -14.94 -2.41 2.57
CA VAL A 66 -14.43 -2.28 1.22
C VAL A 66 -15.04 -3.40 0.35
N PRO A 67 -15.63 -3.09 -0.82
CA PRO A 67 -16.17 -4.10 -1.71
C PRO A 67 -15.09 -5.11 -2.13
N ARG A 68 -15.44 -6.41 -2.15
CA ARG A 68 -14.50 -7.48 -2.52
C ARG A 68 -13.79 -7.24 -3.85
N ALA A 69 -14.49 -6.74 -4.85
CA ALA A 69 -13.90 -6.42 -6.16
C ALA A 69 -12.80 -5.35 -6.08
N VAL A 70 -12.91 -4.39 -5.15
CA VAL A 70 -11.86 -3.40 -4.90
C VAL A 70 -10.66 -4.07 -4.24
N ILE A 71 -10.88 -4.94 -3.25
CA ILE A 71 -9.81 -5.72 -2.60
C ILE A 71 -9.06 -6.57 -3.62
N GLU A 72 -9.78 -7.28 -4.49
CA GLU A 72 -9.18 -8.10 -5.55
C GLU A 72 -8.32 -7.26 -6.52
N ARG A 73 -8.74 -6.03 -6.86
CA ARG A 73 -7.93 -5.11 -7.66
C ARG A 73 -6.66 -4.66 -6.95
N ILE A 74 -6.72 -4.41 -5.64
CA ILE A 74 -5.54 -4.10 -4.83
C ILE A 74 -4.55 -5.27 -4.88
N LEU A 75 -5.03 -6.50 -4.66
CA LEU A 75 -4.22 -7.70 -4.69
C LEU A 75 -3.60 -7.95 -6.07
N GLN A 76 -4.36 -7.79 -7.15
CA GLN A 76 -3.87 -7.92 -8.53
C GLN A 76 -2.78 -6.90 -8.87
N ALA A 77 -2.89 -5.67 -8.36
CA ALA A 77 -1.85 -4.66 -8.54
C ALA A 77 -0.59 -5.00 -7.73
N ALA A 78 -0.76 -5.38 -6.46
CA ALA A 78 0.34 -5.74 -5.57
C ALA A 78 1.13 -6.96 -6.07
N GLN A 79 0.45 -7.93 -6.71
CA GLN A 79 1.06 -9.14 -7.26
C GLN A 79 2.12 -8.87 -8.35
N LYS A 80 2.15 -7.67 -8.92
CA LYS A 80 3.12 -7.28 -9.97
C LYS A 80 4.48 -6.85 -9.41
N VAL A 81 4.63 -6.77 -8.08
CA VAL A 81 5.89 -6.38 -7.45
C VAL A 81 6.98 -7.43 -7.76
N PRO A 82 8.22 -7.04 -8.05
CA PRO A 82 9.31 -7.99 -8.23
C PRO A 82 9.68 -8.65 -6.91
N SER A 83 10.31 -9.82 -7.00
CA SER A 83 10.89 -10.54 -5.87
C SER A 83 12.17 -11.25 -6.29
N TRP A 84 13.02 -11.64 -5.34
CA TRP A 84 14.24 -12.40 -5.65
C TRP A 84 13.88 -13.66 -6.45
N CYS A 85 14.54 -13.87 -7.60
CA CYS A 85 14.25 -14.97 -8.55
C CYS A 85 12.76 -15.11 -8.94
N ASN A 86 11.97 -14.04 -8.82
CA ASN A 86 10.51 -14.08 -9.00
C ASN A 86 9.79 -15.11 -8.09
N ALA A 87 10.37 -15.43 -6.92
CA ALA A 87 9.85 -16.41 -5.97
C ALA A 87 8.47 -16.10 -5.39
N GLN A 88 8.05 -14.82 -5.35
CA GLN A 88 6.75 -14.34 -4.88
C GLN A 88 6.33 -14.97 -3.53
N PRO A 89 7.13 -14.78 -2.47
CA PRO A 89 7.05 -15.60 -1.26
C PRO A 89 5.84 -15.28 -0.35
N TRP A 90 5.17 -14.16 -0.59
CA TRP A 90 4.05 -13.68 0.21
C TRP A 90 2.84 -14.61 0.13
N GLN A 91 2.23 -14.88 1.28
CA GLN A 91 0.85 -15.38 1.36
C GLN A 91 0.07 -14.52 2.34
N LEU A 92 -1.20 -14.29 2.01
CA LEU A 92 -2.09 -13.44 2.78
C LEU A 92 -3.28 -14.23 3.31
N VAL A 93 -3.61 -14.05 4.59
CA VAL A 93 -4.91 -14.39 5.15
C VAL A 93 -5.70 -13.09 5.33
N LEU A 94 -6.80 -12.93 4.57
CA LEU A 94 -7.64 -11.73 4.65
C LEU A 94 -8.90 -12.00 5.50
N THR A 95 -9.19 -11.07 6.41
CA THR A 95 -10.38 -11.09 7.25
C THR A 95 -11.36 -10.01 6.83
N SER A 96 -12.66 -10.23 7.07
CA SER A 96 -13.73 -9.24 6.86
C SER A 96 -14.87 -9.51 7.84
N GLY A 97 -15.63 -8.46 8.19
CA GLY A 97 -16.86 -8.59 8.97
C GLY A 97 -16.66 -9.36 10.28
N ALA A 98 -17.44 -10.41 10.50
CA ALA A 98 -17.38 -11.22 11.71
C ALA A 98 -16.00 -11.83 11.98
N GLU A 99 -15.23 -12.17 10.93
CA GLU A 99 -13.87 -12.71 11.12
C GLU A 99 -12.89 -11.64 11.61
N THR A 100 -13.02 -10.40 11.13
CA THR A 100 -12.22 -9.27 11.61
C THR A 100 -12.55 -8.97 13.07
N GLU A 101 -13.82 -9.04 13.47
CA GLU A 101 -14.20 -8.85 14.87
C GLU A 101 -13.71 -9.97 15.79
N ARG A 102 -13.74 -11.24 15.32
CA ARG A 102 -13.13 -12.36 16.05
C ARG A 102 -11.64 -12.15 16.27
N LEU A 103 -10.90 -11.79 15.21
CA LEU A 103 -9.48 -11.48 15.31
C LEU A 103 -9.23 -10.30 16.26
N ARG A 104 -10.01 -9.22 16.17
CA ARG A 104 -9.89 -8.04 17.03
C ARG A 104 -10.05 -8.40 18.50
N ALA A 105 -11.07 -9.19 18.84
CA ALA A 105 -11.31 -9.66 20.20
C ALA A 105 -10.17 -10.55 20.71
N ALA A 106 -9.68 -11.48 19.89
CA ALA A 106 -8.58 -12.37 20.23
C ALA A 106 -7.27 -11.60 20.48
N LEU A 107 -6.92 -10.65 19.60
CA LEU A 107 -5.73 -9.82 19.75
C LEU A 107 -5.77 -8.95 21.01
N LEU A 108 -6.94 -8.35 21.32
CA LEU A 108 -7.09 -7.55 22.53
C LEU A 108 -6.91 -8.39 23.79
N ALA A 109 -7.53 -9.58 23.84
CA ALA A 109 -7.38 -10.50 24.97
C ALA A 109 -5.93 -10.98 25.14
N GLU A 110 -5.27 -11.36 24.03
CA GLU A 110 -3.89 -11.84 24.07
C GLU A 110 -2.92 -10.74 24.49
N ALA A 111 -3.09 -9.51 24.00
CA ALA A 111 -2.24 -8.39 24.34
C ALA A 111 -2.37 -7.95 25.82
N ASP A 112 -3.52 -8.20 26.45
CA ASP A 112 -3.71 -7.95 27.87
C ASP A 112 -3.09 -9.08 28.74
N ALA A 113 -2.89 -10.28 28.17
CA ALA A 113 -2.49 -11.47 28.91
C ALA A 113 -1.03 -11.91 28.69
N ARG A 114 -0.43 -11.57 27.54
CA ARG A 114 0.90 -12.06 27.15
C ARG A 114 1.76 -10.98 26.51
N GLU A 115 3.07 -11.19 26.64
CA GLU A 115 4.07 -10.42 25.93
C GLU A 115 4.17 -10.85 24.46
N PRO A 116 4.51 -9.93 23.53
CA PRO A 116 4.74 -10.26 22.13
C PRO A 116 5.85 -11.30 21.91
N GLN A 117 5.60 -12.26 21.03
CA GLN A 117 6.51 -13.26 20.50
C GLN A 117 6.48 -13.25 18.96
N PRO A 118 7.12 -12.27 18.29
CA PRO A 118 7.15 -12.22 16.84
C PRO A 118 8.07 -13.29 16.24
N ASP A 119 7.73 -13.80 15.05
CA ASP A 119 8.63 -14.70 14.30
C ASP A 119 9.88 -13.97 13.77
N ILE A 120 9.72 -12.69 13.43
CA ILE A 120 10.80 -11.79 13.02
C ILE A 120 11.09 -10.84 14.18
N ALA A 121 12.29 -10.92 14.73
CA ALA A 121 12.68 -10.15 15.91
C ALA A 121 12.47 -8.63 15.69
N PHE A 122 11.86 -7.98 16.69
CA PHE A 122 11.77 -6.52 16.70
C PHE A 122 13.17 -5.88 16.80
N PRO A 123 13.33 -4.62 16.36
CA PRO A 123 14.61 -3.94 16.45
C PRO A 123 15.14 -3.91 17.88
N ALA A 124 16.34 -4.48 18.08
CA ALA A 124 16.98 -4.56 19.40
C ALA A 124 17.23 -3.17 20.01
N ARG A 125 17.55 -2.18 19.18
CA ARG A 125 17.70 -0.77 19.58
C ARG A 125 17.55 0.18 18.40
N TYR A 126 17.20 1.43 18.69
CA TYR A 126 17.32 2.56 17.78
C TYR A 126 18.37 3.52 18.37
N SER A 127 19.40 3.88 17.61
CA SER A 127 20.50 4.74 18.05
C SER A 127 20.73 5.90 17.07
N GLY A 128 21.26 7.03 17.58
CA GLY A 128 21.54 8.22 16.78
C GLY A 128 20.29 8.73 16.03
N VAL A 129 20.48 9.05 14.75
CA VAL A 129 19.41 9.57 13.86
C VAL A 129 18.15 8.70 13.82
N TYR A 130 18.29 7.37 13.96
CA TYR A 130 17.14 6.46 13.96
C TYR A 130 16.28 6.61 15.23
N GLN A 131 16.91 6.88 16.38
CA GLN A 131 16.20 7.14 17.63
C GLN A 131 15.46 8.47 17.56
N GLU A 132 16.09 9.49 16.99
CA GLU A 132 15.50 10.83 16.78
C GLU A 132 14.26 10.74 15.89
N ARG A 133 14.38 10.09 14.72
CA ARG A 133 13.26 9.88 13.79
C ARG A 133 12.11 9.12 14.46
N ARG A 134 12.40 8.06 15.21
CA ARG A 134 11.38 7.29 15.96
C ARG A 134 10.67 8.15 17.01
N ARG A 135 11.42 8.94 17.79
CA ARG A 135 10.86 9.84 18.81
C ARG A 135 10.01 10.94 18.18
N GLY A 136 10.48 11.57 17.11
CA GLY A 136 9.74 12.60 16.38
C GLY A 136 8.40 12.08 15.85
N CYS A 137 8.39 10.91 15.22
CA CYS A 137 7.16 10.26 14.77
C CYS A 137 6.18 9.97 15.92
N GLY A 138 6.68 9.46 17.05
CA GLY A 138 5.87 9.20 18.23
C GLY A 138 5.25 10.48 18.80
N TRP A 139 6.03 11.56 18.91
CA TRP A 139 5.55 12.84 19.43
C TRP A 139 4.52 13.51 18.53
N GLN A 140 4.70 13.49 17.21
CA GLN A 140 3.70 14.04 16.28
C GLN A 140 2.36 13.31 16.38
N LEU A 141 2.39 11.98 16.55
CA LEU A 141 1.18 11.19 16.77
C LEU A 141 0.51 11.54 18.11
N TYR A 142 1.30 11.66 19.17
CA TYR A 142 0.78 11.96 20.51
C TYR A 142 0.22 13.37 20.61
N GLU A 143 0.90 14.36 20.02
CA GLU A 143 0.42 15.73 19.91
C GLU A 143 -0.92 15.80 19.19
N ALA A 144 -1.06 15.13 18.03
CA ALA A 144 -2.31 15.07 17.30
C ALA A 144 -3.46 14.47 18.16
N LEU A 145 -3.14 13.50 19.01
CA LEU A 145 -4.11 12.82 19.88
C LEU A 145 -4.32 13.51 21.24
N GLY A 146 -3.62 14.61 21.53
CA GLY A 146 -3.65 15.27 22.84
C GLY A 146 -3.00 14.45 23.97
N VAL A 147 -2.15 13.48 23.66
CA VAL A 147 -1.41 12.68 24.65
C VAL A 147 -0.20 13.49 25.14
N ALA A 148 -0.25 13.92 26.40
CA ALA A 148 0.81 14.72 26.99
C ALA A 148 2.11 13.91 27.18
N LYS A 149 3.27 14.60 27.13
CA LYS A 149 4.56 13.97 27.41
C LYS A 149 4.58 13.42 28.83
N GLY A 150 4.82 12.11 28.97
CA GLY A 150 4.80 11.42 30.26
C GLY A 150 3.45 10.78 30.61
N ASP A 151 2.41 11.00 29.80
CA ASP A 151 1.13 10.30 29.94
C ASP A 151 1.26 8.82 29.52
N ARG A 152 1.56 7.97 30.50
CA ARG A 152 1.68 6.52 30.31
C ARG A 152 0.34 5.88 29.96
N ALA A 153 -0.77 6.39 30.52
CA ALA A 153 -2.09 5.82 30.29
C ALA A 153 -2.55 6.10 28.85
N GLY A 154 -2.44 7.35 28.39
CA GLY A 154 -2.73 7.72 27.00
C GLY A 154 -1.83 7.02 25.99
N SER A 155 -0.53 6.93 26.27
CA SER A 155 0.42 6.17 25.43
C SER A 155 0.06 4.68 25.32
N ALA A 156 -0.30 4.04 26.44
CA ALA A 156 -0.71 2.64 26.47
C ALA A 156 -2.04 2.43 25.74
N ALA A 157 -3.02 3.32 25.95
CA ALA A 157 -4.29 3.29 25.23
C ALA A 157 -4.08 3.40 23.71
N GLN A 158 -3.22 4.31 23.27
CA GLN A 158 -2.90 4.47 21.85
C GLN A 158 -2.16 3.25 21.29
N MET A 159 -1.26 2.63 22.05
CA MET A 159 -0.62 1.38 21.64
C MET A 159 -1.65 0.27 21.44
N ARG A 160 -2.60 0.13 22.39
CA ARG A 160 -3.68 -0.87 22.37
C ARG A 160 -4.57 -0.75 21.13
N ARG A 161 -4.66 0.44 20.52
CA ARG A 161 -5.39 0.64 19.24
C ARG A 161 -4.85 -0.22 18.10
N ASN A 162 -3.59 -0.66 18.14
CA ASN A 162 -3.05 -1.61 17.15
C ASN A 162 -3.84 -2.93 17.16
N PHE A 163 -4.14 -3.46 18.35
CA PHE A 163 -4.83 -4.74 18.54
C PHE A 163 -6.32 -4.63 18.32
N ALA A 164 -6.86 -3.42 18.52
CA ALA A 164 -8.17 -3.04 18.01
C ALA A 164 -8.18 -2.75 16.50
N LEU A 165 -7.11 -3.05 15.75
CA LEU A 165 -6.98 -2.81 14.30
C LEU A 165 -7.34 -1.38 13.87
N PHE A 166 -7.21 -0.41 14.78
CA PHE A 166 -7.64 0.98 14.63
C PHE A 166 -9.12 1.18 14.19
N GLY A 167 -9.97 0.17 14.38
CA GLY A 167 -11.34 0.18 13.88
C GLY A 167 -11.51 -0.27 12.42
N ALA A 168 -10.46 -0.74 11.75
CA ALA A 168 -10.55 -1.18 10.36
C ALA A 168 -11.55 -2.34 10.18
N PRO A 169 -12.32 -2.35 9.07
CA PRO A 169 -13.25 -3.44 8.73
C PRO A 169 -12.56 -4.67 8.13
N HIS A 170 -11.28 -4.56 7.74
CA HIS A 170 -10.49 -5.64 7.19
C HIS A 170 -9.07 -5.66 7.75
N CYS A 171 -8.49 -6.86 7.80
CA CYS A 171 -7.09 -7.06 8.12
C CYS A 171 -6.52 -8.20 7.26
N ALA A 172 -5.34 -7.98 6.68
CA ALA A 172 -4.56 -9.00 5.99
C ALA A 172 -3.34 -9.40 6.85
N ILE A 173 -3.16 -10.68 7.12
CA ILE A 173 -1.95 -11.22 7.76
C ILE A 173 -1.01 -11.68 6.65
N VAL A 174 0.19 -11.10 6.59
CA VAL A 174 1.22 -11.41 5.60
C VAL A 174 2.24 -12.38 6.19
N SER A 175 2.53 -13.46 5.48
CA SER A 175 3.52 -14.46 5.89
C SER A 175 4.45 -14.85 4.74
N THR A 176 5.62 -15.38 5.06
CA THR A 176 6.65 -15.89 4.12
C THR A 176 7.17 -17.26 4.58
N PRO A 177 7.60 -18.17 3.70
CA PRO A 177 8.31 -19.37 4.11
C PRO A 177 9.56 -19.03 4.95
N ALA A 178 9.79 -19.78 6.03
CA ALA A 178 10.92 -19.59 6.92
C ALA A 178 12.27 -19.84 6.23
N ASP A 179 12.32 -20.77 5.28
CA ASP A 179 13.54 -21.14 4.53
C ASP A 179 14.10 -20.00 3.67
N LEU A 180 13.26 -19.03 3.29
CA LEU A 180 13.70 -17.85 2.54
C LEU A 180 14.31 -16.77 3.45
N GLY A 181 14.18 -16.93 4.77
CA GLY A 181 14.73 -16.06 5.79
C GLY A 181 14.49 -14.57 5.54
N THR A 182 15.53 -13.78 5.72
CA THR A 182 15.45 -12.31 5.60
C THR A 182 15.03 -11.84 4.20
N TYR A 183 15.42 -12.55 3.14
CA TYR A 183 15.08 -12.15 1.77
C TYR A 183 13.60 -12.35 1.47
N GLY A 184 12.97 -13.40 2.02
CA GLY A 184 11.52 -13.55 1.96
C GLY A 184 10.77 -12.38 2.60
N ALA A 185 11.27 -11.88 3.73
CA ALA A 185 10.70 -10.70 4.40
C ALA A 185 10.93 -9.40 3.61
N ILE A 186 12.09 -9.22 2.96
CA ILE A 186 12.37 -8.07 2.07
C ILE A 186 11.38 -8.04 0.91
N ASP A 187 11.18 -9.17 0.24
CA ASP A 187 10.22 -9.30 -0.86
C ASP A 187 8.78 -9.01 -0.39
N CYS A 188 8.40 -9.50 0.80
CA CYS A 188 7.12 -9.14 1.42
C CYS A 188 7.00 -7.64 1.72
N GLY A 189 8.08 -6.97 2.11
CA GLY A 189 8.10 -5.52 2.32
C GLY A 189 7.78 -4.74 1.04
N ALA A 190 8.28 -5.21 -0.11
CA ALA A 190 7.93 -4.65 -1.40
C ALA A 190 6.44 -4.87 -1.72
N TYR A 191 5.92 -6.09 -1.47
CA TYR A 191 4.50 -6.40 -1.66
C TYR A 191 3.58 -5.54 -0.77
N VAL A 192 3.92 -5.35 0.50
CA VAL A 192 3.17 -4.50 1.43
C VAL A 192 3.12 -3.05 0.93
N THR A 193 4.23 -2.55 0.37
CA THR A 193 4.28 -1.21 -0.22
C THR A 193 3.37 -1.11 -1.44
N ALA A 194 3.44 -2.09 -2.35
CA ALA A 194 2.59 -2.13 -3.53
C ALA A 194 1.10 -2.25 -3.17
N PHE A 195 0.76 -3.06 -2.17
CA PHE A 195 -0.60 -3.16 -1.62
C PHE A 195 -1.09 -1.80 -1.12
N ALA A 196 -0.28 -1.11 -0.30
CA ALA A 196 -0.67 0.17 0.28
C ALA A 196 -0.87 1.27 -0.79
N LEU A 197 -0.02 1.31 -1.82
CA LEU A 197 -0.15 2.26 -2.92
C LEU A 197 -1.33 1.94 -3.83
N ALA A 198 -1.59 0.66 -4.11
CA ALA A 198 -2.75 0.25 -4.88
C ALA A 198 -4.06 0.52 -4.12
N ALA A 199 -4.06 0.35 -2.80
CA ALA A 199 -5.17 0.72 -1.93
C ALA A 199 -5.42 2.24 -1.98
N GLU A 200 -4.37 3.05 -1.82
CA GLU A 200 -4.45 4.52 -1.91
C GLU A 200 -5.03 4.97 -3.25
N ALA A 201 -4.56 4.39 -4.36
CA ALA A 201 -5.04 4.68 -5.72
C ALA A 201 -6.54 4.36 -5.93
N LEU A 202 -7.13 3.53 -5.06
CA LEU A 202 -8.54 3.16 -5.08
C LEU A 202 -9.34 3.81 -3.93
N GLY A 203 -8.75 4.78 -3.22
CA GLY A 203 -9.38 5.49 -2.10
C GLY A 203 -9.52 4.64 -0.84
N VAL A 204 -8.73 3.58 -0.70
CA VAL A 204 -8.70 2.69 0.47
C VAL A 204 -7.46 3.01 1.29
N ALA A 205 -7.68 3.41 2.54
CA ALA A 205 -6.61 3.68 3.47
C ALA A 205 -6.04 2.38 4.06
N SER A 206 -4.77 2.42 4.49
CA SER A 206 -4.11 1.25 5.06
C SER A 206 -3.07 1.60 6.13
N ILE A 207 -2.72 0.61 6.95
CA ILE A 207 -1.62 0.67 7.90
C ILE A 207 -0.98 -0.71 8.05
N ALA A 208 0.34 -0.78 7.82
CA ALA A 208 1.14 -1.96 8.14
C ALA A 208 1.51 -1.96 9.64
N GLN A 209 1.38 -3.12 10.29
CA GLN A 209 1.47 -3.27 11.73
C GLN A 209 2.37 -4.45 12.10
N ALA A 210 3.58 -4.15 12.57
CA ALA A 210 4.44 -5.13 13.22
C ALA A 210 3.90 -5.53 14.61
N ALA A 211 3.16 -4.65 15.29
CA ALA A 211 2.60 -4.92 16.62
C ALA A 211 1.66 -6.14 16.61
N VAL A 212 0.81 -6.27 15.58
CA VAL A 212 -0.10 -7.42 15.43
C VAL A 212 0.68 -8.71 15.15
N ALA A 213 1.70 -8.66 14.28
CA ALA A 213 2.61 -9.79 14.05
C ALA A 213 3.44 -10.18 15.28
N GLY A 214 3.52 -9.30 16.28
CA GLY A 214 4.02 -9.60 17.62
C GLY A 214 3.30 -10.77 18.30
N PHE A 215 2.06 -11.08 17.91
CA PHE A 215 1.31 -12.21 18.46
C PHE A 215 1.26 -13.39 17.48
N ALA A 216 2.42 -13.74 16.89
CA ALA A 216 2.52 -14.80 15.90
C ALA A 216 1.95 -16.15 16.35
N PRO A 217 2.18 -16.65 17.59
CA PRO A 217 1.57 -17.90 18.05
C PRO A 217 0.03 -17.88 18.03
N LEU A 218 -0.58 -16.76 18.44
CA LEU A 218 -2.03 -16.57 18.38
C LEU A 218 -2.50 -16.61 16.92
N LEU A 219 -1.89 -15.78 16.06
CA LEU A 219 -2.29 -15.68 14.66
C LEU A 219 -2.17 -17.02 13.94
N ARG A 220 -1.12 -17.79 14.26
CA ARG A 220 -0.88 -19.11 13.71
C ARG A 220 -1.98 -20.09 14.09
N LEU A 221 -2.32 -20.15 15.38
CA LEU A 221 -3.41 -20.99 15.87
C LEU A 221 -4.77 -20.55 15.29
N HIS A 222 -5.03 -19.25 15.29
CA HIS A 222 -6.32 -18.67 14.89
C HIS A 222 -6.62 -18.91 13.41
N PHE A 223 -5.61 -18.79 12.53
CA PHE A 223 -5.77 -18.93 11.08
C PHE A 223 -5.24 -20.26 10.51
N ALA A 224 -4.78 -21.17 11.37
CA ALA A 224 -4.08 -22.40 10.97
C ALA A 224 -2.93 -22.12 9.97
N ILE A 225 -2.14 -21.07 10.22
CA ILE A 225 -0.96 -20.77 9.39
C ILE A 225 0.06 -21.90 9.60
N PRO A 226 0.63 -22.47 8.54
CA PRO A 226 1.65 -23.51 8.68
C PRO A 226 2.88 -23.06 9.48
N GLU A 227 3.48 -23.98 10.24
CA GLU A 227 4.68 -23.73 11.07
C GLU A 227 5.94 -23.43 10.25
N ASP A 228 5.96 -23.80 8.97
CA ASP A 228 7.04 -23.48 8.03
C ASP A 228 7.01 -22.02 7.53
N ARG A 229 6.12 -21.19 8.11
CA ARG A 229 5.98 -19.78 7.75
C ARG A 229 6.25 -18.85 8.92
N GLN A 230 6.92 -17.75 8.60
CA GLN A 230 7.06 -16.58 9.47
C GLN A 230 6.01 -15.54 9.13
N ILE A 231 5.33 -15.00 10.14
CA ILE A 231 4.40 -13.89 10.02
C ILE A 231 5.21 -12.59 9.99
N VAL A 232 5.08 -11.85 8.89
CA VAL A 232 5.87 -10.64 8.60
C VAL A 232 5.22 -9.41 9.22
N CYS A 233 3.95 -9.17 8.91
CA CYS A 233 3.17 -8.06 9.43
C CYS A 233 1.68 -8.31 9.25
N ALA A 234 0.85 -7.47 9.87
CA ALA A 234 -0.54 -7.31 9.46
C ALA A 234 -0.72 -6.00 8.66
N ILE A 235 -1.74 -5.95 7.81
CA ILE A 235 -2.19 -4.73 7.13
C ILE A 235 -3.66 -4.53 7.50
N SER A 236 -3.97 -3.54 8.34
CA SER A 236 -5.35 -3.10 8.54
C SER A 236 -5.73 -2.11 7.43
N PHE A 237 -6.91 -2.27 6.85
CA PHE A 237 -7.35 -1.42 5.73
C PHE A 237 -8.86 -1.23 5.68
N GLY A 238 -9.27 -0.11 5.09
CA GLY A 238 -10.66 0.36 5.05
C GLY A 238 -10.75 1.80 4.56
N TYR A 239 -11.91 2.42 4.71
CA TYR A 239 -12.05 3.85 4.45
C TYR A 239 -11.60 4.66 5.67
N ALA A 240 -10.74 5.66 5.46
CA ALA A 240 -10.28 6.51 6.54
C ALA A 240 -11.46 7.29 7.16
N ASP A 241 -11.41 7.48 8.48
CA ASP A 241 -12.19 8.51 9.17
C ASP A 241 -11.45 9.85 9.02
N PRO A 242 -11.98 10.81 8.23
CA PRO A 242 -11.30 12.06 7.94
C PRO A 242 -11.28 13.01 9.15
N ASP A 243 -12.20 12.85 10.10
CA ASP A 243 -12.37 13.77 11.23
C ASP A 243 -11.51 13.33 12.44
N HIS A 244 -10.97 12.11 12.41
CA HIS A 244 -10.16 11.60 13.50
C HIS A 244 -8.73 12.17 13.47
N PRO A 245 -8.26 12.82 14.54
CA PRO A 245 -7.01 13.58 14.52
C PRO A 245 -5.75 12.73 14.29
N ALA A 246 -5.79 11.43 14.63
CA ALA A 246 -4.70 10.50 14.31
C ALA A 246 -4.38 10.39 12.80
N ASN A 247 -5.29 10.78 11.92
CA ASN A 247 -5.12 10.78 10.47
C ASN A 247 -4.65 12.14 9.91
N ALA A 248 -4.61 13.20 10.74
CA ALA A 248 -4.23 14.54 10.28
C ALA A 248 -2.71 14.75 10.22
N PHE A 249 -1.93 14.08 11.09
CA PHE A 249 -0.49 14.30 11.12
C PHE A 249 0.24 13.62 9.94
N ARG A 250 1.36 14.21 9.53
CA ARG A 250 2.24 13.67 8.48
C ARG A 250 3.66 13.55 9.00
N THR A 251 4.32 12.44 8.68
CA THR A 251 5.70 12.20 9.07
C THR A 251 6.65 12.75 8.02
N PRO A 252 7.69 13.51 8.41
CA PRO A 252 8.71 13.95 7.46
C PRO A 252 9.52 12.77 6.92
N ARG A 253 10.26 13.00 5.85
CA ARG A 253 11.27 12.08 5.31
C ARG A 253 12.63 12.75 5.38
N ALA A 254 13.67 11.92 5.51
CA ALA A 254 15.04 12.38 5.37
C ALA A 254 15.27 12.89 3.95
N ASP A 255 16.13 13.90 3.80
CA ASP A 255 16.57 14.32 2.48
C ASP A 255 17.34 13.18 1.79
N PRO A 256 17.18 12.94 0.48
CA PRO A 256 17.97 11.93 -0.23
C PRO A 256 19.49 12.06 -0.02
N ALA A 257 20.00 13.28 0.18
CA ALA A 257 21.42 13.52 0.49
C ALA A 257 21.88 12.90 1.82
N GLU A 258 20.97 12.60 2.75
CA GLU A 258 21.30 11.91 4.01
C GLU A 258 21.50 10.39 3.83
N VAL A 259 21.04 9.82 2.72
CA VAL A 259 21.02 8.35 2.51
C VAL A 259 21.73 7.90 1.24
N VAL A 260 22.17 8.84 0.39
CA VAL A 260 22.88 8.55 -0.86
C VAL A 260 24.32 9.04 -0.77
N GLU A 261 25.27 8.14 -1.04
CA GLU A 261 26.66 8.50 -1.30
C GLU A 261 26.96 8.30 -2.79
N TRP A 262 27.31 9.40 -3.47
CA TRP A 262 27.72 9.35 -4.87
C TRP A 262 29.20 8.99 -4.97
N ARG A 263 29.52 7.92 -5.69
CA ARG A 263 30.87 7.52 -6.06
C ARG A 263 30.98 7.57 -7.58
N ALA A 264 31.90 8.38 -8.09
CA ALA A 264 32.19 8.53 -9.52
C ALA A 264 33.46 7.76 -9.89
#